data_AF-A0A9P1PXX5-F1
#
_entry.id   AF-A0A9P1PXX5-F1
#
_cell.length_a   1.000
_cell.length_b   1.000
_cell.length_c   1.000
_cell.angle_alpha   90.00
_cell.angle_beta   90.00
_cell.angle_gamma   90.00
#
_symmetry.space_group_name_H-M   'P 1'
#
loop_
_entity.id
_entity.type
_entity.pdbx_description
1 polymer ?
#
loop_
_entity_poly.entity_id
_entity_poly.type
_entity_poly.pdbx_seq_one_letter_code
_entity_poly.pdbx_strand_id
1 'polypeptide(L)'
;MERATTRNKARIIESQLLNKIALRGVTDIADAVGVDKSQISRWKESFIPKISMLLAVLEWGVVDDEMARLAKSVALLLAKQKSPRLGGDSEQQIAMHF
;
A
#
# COMPACT_ATOMS: atom_id res chain seq x y z
N MET A 1 -13.18 1.03 -21.60
CA MET A 1 -12.85 1.38 -20.20
C MET A 1 -11.74 0.51 -19.63
N GLU A 2 -11.73 -0.80 -19.91
CA GLU A 2 -10.72 -1.76 -19.40
C GLU A 2 -9.25 -1.41 -19.72
N ARG A 3 -8.92 -1.00 -20.95
CA ARG A 3 -7.53 -0.65 -21.31
C ARG A 3 -6.99 0.57 -20.55
N ALA A 4 -7.86 1.52 -20.22
CA ALA A 4 -7.48 2.72 -19.48
C ALA A 4 -7.20 2.42 -18.00
N THR A 5 -7.94 1.47 -17.41
CA THR A 5 -7.71 1.03 -16.03
C THR A 5 -6.43 0.20 -15.92
N THR A 6 -6.14 -0.68 -16.87
CA THR A 6 -4.87 -1.44 -16.91
C THR A 6 -3.66 -0.52 -17.04
N ARG A 7 -3.74 0.53 -17.86
CA ARG A 7 -2.64 1.51 -18.01
C ARG A 7 -2.36 2.27 -16.71
N ASN A 8 -3.40 2.63 -15.96
CA ASN A 8 -3.24 3.27 -14.66
C ASN A 8 -2.66 2.31 -13.61
N LYS A 9 -3.15 1.06 -13.56
CA LYS A 9 -2.55 0.00 -12.71
C LYS A 9 -1.07 -0.19 -13.03
N ALA A 10 -0.70 -0.23 -14.31
CA ALA A 10 0.69 -0.35 -14.75
C ALA A 10 1.57 0.79 -14.23
N ARG A 11 1.10 2.04 -14.27
CA ARG A 11 1.83 3.20 -13.73
C ARG A 11 2.04 3.11 -12.22
N ILE A 12 1.06 2.61 -11.47
CA ILE A 12 1.18 2.41 -10.02
C ILE A 12 2.24 1.35 -9.73
N ILE A 13 2.18 0.21 -10.42
CA ILE A 13 3.17 -0.88 -10.29
C ILE A 13 4.58 -0.39 -10.66
N GLU A 14 4.69 0.40 -11.73
CA GLU A 14 5.97 0.98 -12.18
C GLU A 14 6.61 1.84 -11.10
N SER A 15 5.84 2.76 -10.51
CA SER A 15 6.29 3.61 -9.40
C SER A 15 6.71 2.77 -8.18
N GLN A 16 5.92 1.76 -7.82
CA GLN A 16 6.24 0.86 -6.70
C GLN A 16 7.53 0.06 -6.95
N LEU A 17 7.74 -0.43 -8.18
CA LEU A 17 8.92 -1.20 -8.54
C LEU A 17 10.17 -0.32 -8.51
N LEU A 18 10.10 0.89 -9.06
CA LEU A 18 11.19 1.87 -8.99
C LEU A 18 11.53 2.25 -7.54
N ASN A 19 10.52 2.46 -6.70
CA ASN A 19 10.71 2.74 -5.28
C ASN A 19 11.38 1.58 -4.55
N LYS A 20 10.96 0.33 -4.79
CA LYS A 20 11.58 -0.85 -4.18
C LYS A 20 13.02 -1.04 -4.64
N ILE A 21 13.33 -0.79 -5.91
CA ILE A 21 14.71 -0.80 -6.42
C ILE A 21 15.55 0.27 -5.74
N ALA A 22 15.00 1.48 -5.56
CA ALA A 22 15.70 2.56 -4.87
C ALA A 22 15.96 2.25 -3.39
N LEU A 23 14.97 1.69 -2.68
CA LEU A 23 15.10 1.30 -1.27
C LEU A 23 16.10 0.16 -1.05
N ARG A 24 16.15 -0.82 -1.95
CA ARG A 24 17.08 -1.95 -1.86
C ARG A 24 18.49 -1.61 -2.37
N GLY A 25 18.60 -0.61 -3.24
CA GLY A 25 19.86 -0.22 -3.85
C GLY A 25 20.11 -0.92 -5.18
N VAL A 26 20.64 -0.16 -6.15
CA VAL A 26 20.91 -0.63 -7.51
C VAL A 26 21.97 -1.75 -7.52
N THR A 27 23.00 -1.65 -6.68
CA THR A 27 24.06 -2.66 -6.55
C THR A 27 23.48 -4.02 -6.14
N ASP A 28 22.73 -4.06 -5.04
CA ASP A 28 22.21 -5.30 -4.48
C ASP A 28 21.22 -5.99 -5.43
N ILE A 29 20.43 -5.21 -6.17
CA ILE A 29 19.54 -5.74 -7.22
C ILE A 29 20.36 -6.30 -8.39
N ALA A 30 21.46 -5.64 -8.80
CA ALA A 30 22.31 -6.12 -9.88
C ALA A 30 22.94 -7.45 -9.54
N ASP A 31 23.50 -7.55 -8.34
CA ASP A 31 24.15 -8.75 -7.85
C ASP A 31 23.14 -9.90 -7.70
N ALA A 32 21.93 -9.62 -7.18
CA ALA A 32 20.88 -10.63 -7.01
C ALA A 32 20.29 -11.14 -8.34
N VAL A 33 20.17 -10.27 -9.35
CA VAL A 33 19.61 -10.65 -10.66
C VAL A 33 20.69 -11.14 -11.63
N GLY A 34 21.97 -10.99 -11.28
CA GLY A 34 23.10 -11.42 -12.10
C GLY A 34 23.32 -10.52 -13.32
N VAL A 35 23.11 -9.21 -13.17
CA VAL A 35 23.27 -8.22 -14.24
C VAL A 35 24.22 -7.10 -13.83
N ASP A 36 24.89 -6.49 -14.80
CA ASP A 36 25.73 -5.34 -14.54
C ASP A 36 24.90 -4.13 -14.04
N LYS A 37 25.46 -3.34 -13.11
CA LYS A 37 24.79 -2.17 -12.52
C LYS A 37 24.35 -1.14 -13.56
N SER A 38 25.08 -0.99 -14.67
CA SER A 38 24.71 -0.08 -15.75
C SER A 38 23.43 -0.51 -16.48
N GLN A 39 23.10 -1.81 -16.47
CA GLN A 39 21.87 -2.33 -17.07
C GLN A 39 20.64 -1.89 -16.26
N ILE A 40 20.73 -1.82 -14.94
CA ILE A 40 19.58 -1.45 -14.09
C ILE A 40 19.15 -0.01 -14.34
N SER A 41 20.09 0.90 -14.62
CA SER A 41 19.71 2.26 -15.00
C SER A 41 18.92 2.27 -16.31
N ARG A 42 19.33 1.46 -17.31
CA ARG A 42 18.62 1.32 -18.59
C ARG A 42 17.25 0.65 -18.47
N TRP A 43 17.07 -0.19 -17.45
CA TRP A 43 15.80 -0.87 -17.22
C TRP A 43 14.66 0.10 -16.93
N LYS A 44 14.94 1.22 -16.26
CA LYS A 44 13.94 2.23 -15.91
C LYS A 44 13.17 2.72 -17.13
N GLU A 45 13.81 2.83 -18.29
CA GLU A 45 13.20 3.36 -19.51
C GLU A 45 12.65 2.26 -20.43
N SER A 46 13.24 1.05 -20.40
CA SER A 46 12.99 0.03 -21.43
C SER A 46 12.31 -1.24 -20.93
N PHE A 47 12.61 -1.66 -19.69
CA PHE A 47 12.20 -2.95 -19.15
C PHE A 47 11.11 -2.80 -18.08
N ILE A 48 11.30 -1.88 -17.14
CA ILE A 48 10.39 -1.60 -16.03
C ILE A 48 8.99 -1.22 -16.54
N PRO A 49 8.81 -0.37 -17.58
CA PRO A 49 7.48 -0.09 -18.11
C PRO A 49 6.78 -1.32 -18.72
N LYS A 50 7.53 -2.19 -19.40
CA LYS A 50 7.00 -3.41 -20.03
C LYS A 50 6.56 -4.43 -18.98
N ILE A 51 7.39 -4.66 -17.98
CA ILE A 51 7.06 -5.56 -16.87
C ILE A 51 5.89 -5.01 -16.06
N SER A 52 5.82 -3.70 -15.81
CA SER A 52 4.71 -3.10 -15.07
C SER A 52 3.38 -3.24 -15.81
N MET A 53 3.40 -3.11 -17.15
CA MET A 53 2.23 -3.40 -17.98
C MET A 53 1.85 -4.89 -17.94
N LEU A 54 2.83 -5.79 -18.03
CA LEU A 54 2.59 -7.23 -17.94
C LEU A 54 1.95 -7.60 -16.59
N LEU A 55 2.51 -7.10 -15.48
CA LEU A 55 1.97 -7.32 -14.14
C LEU A 55 0.57 -6.73 -13.98
N ALA A 56 0.28 -5.58 -14.59
CA ALA A 56 -1.07 -5.00 -14.59
C ALA A 56 -2.08 -5.84 -15.38
N VAL A 57 -1.68 -6.42 -16.51
CA VAL A 57 -2.52 -7.31 -17.33
C VAL A 57 -2.78 -8.64 -16.63
N LEU A 58 -1.76 -9.17 -15.94
CA LEU A 58 -1.86 -10.39 -15.15
C LEU A 58 -2.53 -10.18 -13.78
N GLU A 59 -2.94 -8.93 -13.47
CA GLU A 59 -3.44 -8.51 -12.17
C GLU A 59 -2.54 -8.89 -10.99
N TRP A 60 -1.23 -8.98 -11.24
CA TRP A 60 -0.24 -9.42 -10.27
C TRP A 60 0.01 -8.34 -9.21
N GLY A 61 -0.35 -8.64 -7.96
CA GLY A 61 0.06 -7.86 -6.79
C GLY A 61 -0.69 -6.54 -6.53
N VAL A 62 -1.82 -6.27 -7.20
CA VAL A 62 -2.61 -5.04 -7.00
C VAL A 62 -3.67 -5.16 -5.89
N VAL A 63 -3.83 -6.33 -5.25
CA VAL A 63 -5.04 -6.56 -4.43
C VAL A 63 -4.94 -6.06 -2.98
N ASP A 64 -3.81 -6.10 -2.26
CA ASP A 64 -3.93 -5.96 -0.79
C ASP A 64 -2.97 -5.05 -0.03
N ASP A 65 -1.78 -4.64 -0.47
CA ASP A 65 -0.90 -3.91 0.47
C ASP A 65 -1.37 -2.48 0.77
N GLU A 66 -1.93 -1.78 -0.24
CA GLU A 66 -2.44 -0.42 -0.10
C GLU A 66 -3.88 -0.41 0.44
N MET A 67 -4.71 -1.37 0.03
CA MET A 67 -6.04 -1.58 0.61
C MET A 67 -5.97 -2.11 2.04
N ALA A 68 -5.03 -2.98 2.40
CA ALA A 68 -4.83 -3.41 3.78
C ALA A 68 -4.23 -2.28 4.64
N ARG A 69 -3.35 -1.43 4.10
CA ARG A 69 -2.91 -0.20 4.80
C ARG A 69 -4.07 0.77 5.01
N LEU A 70 -4.88 1.00 3.97
CA LEU A 70 -6.03 1.88 4.05
C LEU A 70 -7.07 1.33 5.03
N ALA A 71 -7.39 0.04 4.95
CA ALA A 71 -8.30 -0.64 5.88
C ALA A 71 -7.79 -0.60 7.32
N LYS A 72 -6.48 -0.81 7.56
CA LYS A 72 -5.88 -0.62 8.89
C LYS A 72 -6.01 0.83 9.37
N SER A 73 -5.78 1.80 8.49
CA SER A 73 -5.86 3.22 8.84
C SER A 73 -7.30 3.65 9.16
N VAL A 74 -8.28 3.17 8.38
CA VAL A 74 -9.71 3.39 8.62
C VAL A 74 -10.16 2.71 9.92
N ALA A 75 -9.73 1.47 10.17
CA ALA A 75 -10.03 0.76 11.41
C ALA A 75 -9.51 1.51 12.66
N LEU A 76 -8.30 2.06 12.60
CA LEU A 76 -7.73 2.87 13.68
C LEU A 76 -8.50 4.18 13.91
N LEU A 77 -8.93 4.85 12.84
CA LEU A 77 -9.74 6.07 12.94
C LEU A 77 -11.12 5.80 13.55
N LEU A 78 -11.77 4.72 13.13
CA LEU A 78 -13.06 4.29 13.69
C LEU A 78 -12.93 3.87 15.16
N ALA A 79 -11.86 3.16 15.53
CA ALA A 79 -11.59 2.80 16.92
C ALA A 79 -11.36 4.04 17.81
N LYS A 80 -10.63 5.04 17.30
CA LYS A 80 -10.39 6.31 18.02
C LYS A 80 -11.68 7.11 18.23
N GLN A 81 -12.59 7.11 17.25
CA GLN A 81 -13.90 7.76 17.37
C GLN A 81 -14.89 6.99 18.26
N LYS A 82 -14.73 5.67 18.40
CA LYS A 82 -15.50 4.81 19.31
C LYS A 82 -14.94 4.78 20.74
N SER A 83 -14.26 5.85 21.16
CA SER A 83 -14.02 6.07 22.60
C SER A 83 -15.38 6.10 23.28
N PRO A 84 -15.62 5.35 24.37
CA PRO A 84 -16.91 5.39 25.04
C PRO A 84 -17.10 6.85 25.47
N ARG A 85 -18.13 7.50 24.93
CA ARG A 85 -18.76 8.58 25.67
C ARG A 85 -19.07 7.93 27.01
N LEU A 86 -18.29 8.26 28.05
CA LEU A 86 -18.68 7.98 29.41
C LEU A 86 -20.05 8.65 29.53
N GLY A 87 -21.09 7.85 29.35
CA GLY A 87 -22.37 8.11 29.96
C GLY A 87 -22.06 8.15 31.43
N GLY A 88 -21.90 9.35 31.96
CA GLY A 88 -22.17 9.60 33.37
C GLY A 88 -23.66 9.43 33.53
N ASP A 89 -24.11 8.17 33.56
CA ASP A 89 -25.42 7.84 34.09
C ASP A 89 -25.36 8.30 35.53
N SER A 90 -26.05 9.41 35.75
CA SER A 90 -26.24 10.01 37.05
C SER A 90 -27.26 9.15 37.78
N GLU A 91 -26.86 7.92 38.14
CA GLU A 91 -27.55 7.13 39.16
C GLU A 91 -27.27 7.78 40.51
N GLN A 92 -27.92 8.93 40.74
CA GLN A 92 -28.16 9.43 42.08
C GLN A 92 -29.17 8.51 42.75
N GLN A 93 -28.72 7.32 43.16
CA GLN A 93 -29.39 6.58 44.23
C GLN A 93 -29.05 7.28 45.54
N ILE A 94 -29.84 8.30 45.87
CA ILE A 94 -29.88 8.85 47.23
C ILE A 94 -30.54 7.78 48.09
N ALA A 95 -29.74 7.13 48.94
CA ALA A 95 -30.25 6.27 50.00
C ALA A 95 -31.14 7.08 50.95
N MET A 96 -32.46 6.85 50.93
CA MET A 96 -33.33 7.26 52.02
C MET A 96 -33.12 6.30 53.19
N HIS A 97 -32.49 6.81 54.26
CA HIS A 97 -32.62 6.21 55.58
C HIS A 97 -33.96 6.65 56.19
N PHE A 98 -34.78 5.66 56.54
CA PHE A 98 -35.98 5.81 57.38
C PHE A 98 -35.59 6.01 58.84
#